data_AF-A0ABD4KX53-F1
#
_entry.id   AF-A0ABD4KX53-F1
#
_cell.length_a   1.000
_cell.length_b   1.000
_cell.length_c   1.000
_cell.angle_alpha   90.00
_cell.angle_beta   90.00
_cell.angle_gamma   90.00
#
_symmetry.space_group_name_H-M   'P 1'
#
loop_
_entity.id
_entity.type
_entity.pdbx_description
1 polymer ?
#
loop_
_entity_poly.entity_id
_entity_poly.type
_entity_poly.pdbx_seq_one_letter_code
_entity_poly.pdbx_strand_id
1 'polypeptide(L)'
;AVLVGFLSSFLAGLLGMFLLYIMGLTVIIPGVVPHFFVGAAAGVFGNATGGRRGAILGAFAQGLLITFLPVFLMPVLGNLGFANTTFSDADFGAVGILLGLIVR
;
A
#
# COMPACT_ATOMS: atom_id res chain seq x y z
N ALA A 1 2.77 18.42 6.32
CA ALA A 1 2.18 17.47 5.36
C ALA A 1 2.89 16.11 5.41
N VAL A 2 4.21 16.06 5.21
CA VAL A 2 5.04 14.82 5.25
C VAL A 2 4.73 13.92 6.45
N LEU A 3 4.96 14.39 7.69
CA LEU A 3 4.73 13.57 8.90
C LEU A 3 3.26 13.14 9.06
N VAL A 4 2.30 14.01 8.70
CA VAL A 4 0.88 13.68 8.73
C VAL A 4 0.56 12.57 7.74
N GLY A 5 1.14 12.64 6.54
CA GLY A 5 1.01 11.61 5.52
C GLY A 5 1.57 10.27 5.98
N PHE A 6 2.81 10.27 6.48
CA PHE A 6 3.44 9.07 7.05
C PHE A 6 2.56 8.42 8.14
N LEU A 7 2.17 9.19 9.16
CA LEU A 7 1.39 8.65 10.28
C LEU A 7 0.01 8.16 9.85
N SER A 8 -0.66 8.88 8.95
CA SER A 8 -1.96 8.48 8.40
C SER A 8 -1.87 7.20 7.58
N SER A 9 -0.87 7.10 6.69
CA SER A 9 -0.60 5.92 5.88
C SER A 9 -0.23 4.72 6.76
N PHE A 10 0.66 4.90 7.74
CA PHE A 10 1.08 3.84 8.66
C PHE A 10 -0.09 3.32 9.51
N LEU A 11 -0.95 4.22 10.00
CA LEU A 11 -2.18 3.82 10.70
C LEU A 11 -3.11 3.02 9.80
N ALA A 12 -3.29 3.43 8.55
CA ALA A 12 -4.05 2.66 7.56
C ALA A 12 -3.46 1.26 7.34
N GLY A 13 -2.13 1.14 7.30
CA GLY A 13 -1.43 -0.15 7.20
C GLY A 13 -1.67 -1.06 8.40
N LEU A 14 -1.62 -0.52 9.61
CA LEU A 14 -1.92 -1.29 10.84
C LEU A 14 -3.38 -1.78 10.86
N LEU A 15 -4.32 -0.92 10.49
CA LEU A 15 -5.74 -1.29 10.39
C LEU A 15 -5.97 -2.32 9.27
N GLY A 16 -5.34 -2.13 8.12
CA GLY A 16 -5.39 -3.04 6.98
C GLY A 16 -4.83 -4.43 7.33
N MET A 17 -3.71 -4.49 8.03
CA MET A 17 -3.12 -5.75 8.53
C MET A 17 -4.11 -6.52 9.41
N PHE A 18 -4.78 -5.82 10.34
CA PHE A 18 -5.77 -6.44 11.21
C PHE A 18 -7.01 -6.93 10.42
N LEU A 19 -7.46 -6.16 9.42
CA LEU A 19 -8.55 -6.56 8.53
C LEU A 19 -8.17 -7.80 7.72
N LEU A 20 -6.97 -7.85 7.14
CA LEU A 20 -6.48 -9.02 6.41
C LEU A 20 -6.48 -10.28 7.28
N TYR A 21 -6.06 -10.16 8.54
CA TYR A 21 -6.10 -11.25 9.51
C TYR A 21 -7.52 -11.77 9.74
N ILE A 22 -8.49 -10.88 9.99
CA ILE A 22 -9.90 -11.25 10.18
C ILE A 22 -10.49 -11.90 8.92
N MET A 23 -10.09 -11.43 7.74
CA MET A 23 -10.55 -11.96 6.45
C MET A 23 -9.91 -13.32 6.07
N GLY A 24 -8.93 -13.81 6.83
CA GLY A 24 -8.19 -15.04 6.50
C GLY A 24 -7.31 -14.92 5.25
N LEU A 25 -6.94 -13.69 4.88
CA LEU A 25 -6.05 -13.41 3.75
C LEU A 25 -4.59 -13.40 4.19
N THR A 26 -3.66 -13.41 3.23
CA THR A 26 -2.23 -13.25 3.55
C THR A 26 -1.99 -11.93 4.25
N VAL A 27 -1.45 -11.99 5.47
CA VAL A 27 -1.23 -10.82 6.31
C VAL A 27 0.01 -10.06 5.82
N ILE A 28 -0.19 -8.81 5.43
CA ILE A 28 0.88 -7.88 5.05
C ILE A 28 1.30 -7.07 6.28
N ILE A 29 2.56 -7.19 6.69
CA ILE A 29 3.11 -6.42 7.80
C ILE A 29 3.49 -5.02 7.29
N PRO A 30 2.95 -3.94 7.88
CA PRO A 30 3.21 -2.59 7.42
C PRO A 30 4.67 -2.19 7.67
N GLY A 31 5.42 -1.98 6.59
CA GLY A 31 6.83 -1.55 6.64
C GLY A 31 6.96 -0.03 6.84
N VAL A 32 7.88 0.40 7.71
CA VAL A 32 8.06 1.83 8.00
C VAL A 32 8.52 2.62 6.77
N VAL A 33 9.40 2.05 5.95
CA VAL A 33 9.97 2.69 4.76
C VAL A 33 8.90 3.12 3.74
N PRO A 34 8.03 2.24 3.19
CA PRO A 34 7.03 2.65 2.20
C PRO A 34 5.98 3.61 2.75
N HIS A 35 5.53 3.38 3.98
CA HIS A 35 4.61 4.32 4.64
C HIS A 35 5.27 5.69 4.86
N PHE A 36 6.57 5.73 5.17
CA PHE A 36 7.29 6.99 5.34
C PHE A 36 7.50 7.71 4.02
N PHE A 37 8.02 7.05 2.98
CA PHE A 37 8.32 7.73 1.72
C PHE A 37 7.08 7.97 0.89
N VAL A 38 6.39 6.91 0.47
CA VAL A 38 5.23 7.01 -0.42
C VAL A 38 4.01 7.56 0.31
N GLY A 39 3.80 7.16 1.57
CA GLY A 39 2.74 7.72 2.40
C GLY A 39 2.94 9.21 2.71
N ALA A 40 4.18 9.67 2.96
CA ALA A 40 4.43 11.09 3.10
C ALA A 40 4.26 11.85 1.78
N ALA A 41 4.70 11.28 0.64
CA ALA A 41 4.49 11.88 -0.67
C ALA A 41 2.98 12.04 -0.95
N ALA A 42 2.18 11.01 -0.72
CA ALA A 42 0.72 11.08 -0.80
C ALA A 42 0.14 12.17 0.11
N GLY A 43 0.69 12.33 1.33
CA GLY A 43 0.33 13.42 2.23
C GLY A 43 0.71 14.82 1.71
N VAL A 44 1.83 14.97 1.01
CA VAL A 44 2.25 16.23 0.38
C VAL A 44 1.32 16.60 -0.78
N PHE A 45 1.09 15.67 -1.70
CA PHE A 45 0.17 15.89 -2.82
C PHE A 45 -1.26 16.12 -2.35
N GLY A 46 -1.75 15.32 -1.40
CA GLY A 46 -3.06 15.51 -0.79
C GLY A 46 -3.17 16.86 -0.06
N ASN A 47 -2.08 17.35 0.55
CA ASN A 47 -2.08 18.68 1.15
C ASN A 47 -2.17 19.79 0.10
N ALA A 48 -1.52 19.63 -1.05
CA ALA A 48 -1.55 20.61 -2.13
C ALA A 48 -2.94 20.69 -2.78
N THR A 49 -3.66 19.56 -2.92
CA THR A 49 -4.97 19.51 -3.59
C THR A 49 -6.17 19.72 -2.66
N GLY A 50 -6.05 19.35 -1.37
CA GLY A 50 -7.17 19.35 -0.42
C GLY A 50 -6.83 19.84 0.98
N GLY A 51 -5.68 20.52 1.14
CA GLY A 51 -5.20 21.00 2.44
C GLY A 51 -5.01 19.87 3.45
N ARG A 52 -5.16 20.18 4.74
CA ARG A 52 -4.90 19.20 5.83
C ARG A 52 -5.76 17.94 5.71
N ARG A 53 -7.02 18.06 5.27
CA ARG A 53 -7.92 16.92 5.08
C ARG A 53 -7.47 16.05 3.92
N GLY A 54 -7.08 16.66 2.80
CA GLY A 54 -6.51 15.94 1.66
C GLY A 54 -5.23 15.20 2.02
N ALA A 55 -4.37 15.80 2.86
CA ALA A 55 -3.15 15.15 3.35
C ALA A 55 -3.44 13.85 4.13
N ILE A 56 -4.45 13.88 5.01
CA ILE A 56 -4.84 12.72 5.83
C ILE A 56 -5.49 11.66 4.95
N LEU A 57 -6.53 12.03 4.19
CA LEU A 57 -7.33 11.09 3.40
C LEU A 57 -6.52 10.47 2.25
N GLY A 58 -5.70 11.26 1.56
CA GLY A 58 -4.87 10.78 0.47
C GLY A 58 -3.82 9.77 0.95
N ALA A 59 -3.14 10.08 2.07
CA ALA A 59 -2.17 9.15 2.63
C ALA A 59 -2.82 7.92 3.27
N PHE A 60 -4.00 8.05 3.88
CA PHE A 60 -4.76 6.91 4.42
C PHE A 60 -5.15 5.94 3.30
N ALA A 61 -5.71 6.46 2.20
CA ALA A 61 -6.05 5.67 1.03
C ALA A 61 -4.81 4.96 0.44
N GLN A 62 -3.69 5.69 0.31
CA GLN A 62 -2.42 5.09 -0.12
C GLN A 62 -1.97 3.96 0.81
N GLY A 63 -2.06 4.13 2.13
CA GLY A 63 -1.68 3.11 3.10
C GLY A 63 -2.54 1.85 3.03
N LEU A 64 -3.86 2.00 2.78
CA LEU A 64 -4.73 0.86 2.49
C LEU A 64 -4.33 0.17 1.18
N LEU A 65 -4.08 0.93 0.12
CA LEU A 65 -3.70 0.37 -1.17
C LEU A 65 -2.45 -0.52 -1.06
N ILE A 66 -1.36 -0.02 -0.47
CA ILE A 66 -0.13 -0.82 -0.30
C ILE A 66 -0.27 -2.00 0.66
N THR A 67 -1.38 -2.07 1.41
CA THR A 67 -1.68 -3.22 2.29
C THR A 67 -2.49 -4.29 1.56
N PHE A 68 -3.48 -3.90 0.75
CA PHE A 68 -4.37 -4.86 0.08
C PHE A 68 -3.85 -5.31 -1.29
N LEU A 69 -3.21 -4.44 -2.07
CA LEU A 69 -2.71 -4.79 -3.41
C LEU A 69 -1.74 -5.98 -3.41
N PRO A 70 -0.77 -6.09 -2.46
CA PRO A 70 0.15 -7.22 -2.44
C PRO A 70 -0.53 -8.59 -2.34
N VAL A 71 -1.71 -8.69 -1.72
CA VAL A 71 -2.49 -9.93 -1.64
C VAL A 71 -2.79 -10.51 -3.03
N PHE A 72 -3.05 -9.63 -4.00
CA PHE A 72 -3.32 -10.02 -5.39
C PHE A 72 -2.03 -10.20 -6.21
N LEU A 73 -0.96 -9.49 -5.86
CA LEU A 73 0.32 -9.57 -6.57
C LEU A 73 1.15 -10.81 -6.18
N MET A 74 1.12 -11.24 -4.92
CA MET A 74 1.94 -12.36 -4.44
C MET A 74 1.73 -13.67 -5.21
N PRO A 75 0.51 -14.06 -5.64
CA PRO A 75 0.34 -15.23 -6.50
C PRO A 75 1.05 -15.10 -7.86
N VAL A 76 1.09 -13.89 -8.44
CA VAL A 76 1.81 -13.63 -9.70
C VAL A 76 3.31 -13.81 -9.49
N LEU A 77 3.87 -13.20 -8.45
CA LEU A 77 5.29 -13.29 -8.11
C LEU A 77 5.70 -14.71 -7.70
N GLY A 78 4.84 -15.43 -7.00
CA GLY A 78 5.04 -16.83 -6.64
C GLY A 78 5.23 -17.74 -7.86
N ASN A 79 4.44 -17.54 -8.93
CA ASN A 79 4.61 -18.30 -10.18
C ASN A 79 5.94 -18.01 -10.89
N LEU A 80 6.57 -16.86 -10.61
CA LEU A 80 7.87 -16.47 -11.14
C LEU A 80 9.05 -16.93 -10.25
N GLY A 81 8.77 -17.63 -9.13
CA GLY A 81 9.78 -18.08 -8.18
C GLY A 81 10.04 -17.12 -7.00
N PHE A 82 9.31 -16.02 -6.90
CA PHE A 82 9.42 -15.02 -5.84
C PHE A 82 8.30 -15.20 -4.79
N ALA A 83 8.27 -16.36 -4.13
CA ALA A 83 7.27 -16.65 -3.11
C ALA A 83 7.47 -15.78 -1.86
N ASN A 84 6.37 -15.32 -1.24
CA ASN A 84 6.35 -14.51 -0.02
C ASN A 84 7.10 -13.17 -0.10
N THR A 85 7.46 -12.71 -1.29
CA THR A 85 8.05 -11.38 -1.51
C THR A 85 7.14 -10.56 -2.41
N THR A 86 7.14 -9.25 -2.21
CA THR A 86 6.29 -8.32 -2.94
C THR A 86 6.89 -6.92 -2.96
N PHE A 87 6.36 -6.06 -3.81
CA PHE A 87 6.74 -4.65 -3.87
C PHE A 87 5.93 -3.84 -2.87
N SER A 88 6.54 -2.77 -2.38
CA SER A 88 5.97 -1.95 -1.30
C SER A 88 5.09 -0.80 -1.78
N ASP A 89 5.02 -0.59 -3.09
CA ASP A 89 4.46 0.60 -3.70
C ASP A 89 3.24 0.21 -4.57
N ALA A 90 2.20 1.04 -4.55
CA ALA A 90 0.89 0.70 -5.11
C ALA A 90 0.91 0.57 -6.65
N ASP A 91 1.75 1.36 -7.32
CA ASP A 91 1.97 1.30 -8.76
C ASP A 91 2.64 -0.01 -9.20
N PHE A 92 3.67 -0.47 -8.49
CA PHE A 92 4.24 -1.81 -8.71
C PHE A 92 3.21 -2.91 -8.47
N GLY A 93 2.38 -2.76 -7.42
CA GLY A 93 1.21 -3.61 -7.17
C GLY A 93 0.29 -3.69 -8.39
N ALA A 94 -0.19 -2.55 -8.85
CA ALA A 94 -1.17 -2.46 -9.92
C ALA A 94 -0.60 -2.94 -11.27
N VAL A 95 0.59 -2.47 -11.64
CA VAL A 95 1.27 -2.85 -12.89
C VAL A 95 1.63 -4.32 -12.88
N GLY A 96 2.17 -4.83 -11.77
CA GLY A 96 2.51 -6.24 -11.64
C GLY A 96 1.31 -7.17 -11.78
N ILE A 97 0.17 -6.80 -11.18
CA ILE A 97 -1.09 -7.55 -11.35
C ILE A 97 -1.57 -7.49 -12.80
N LEU A 98 -1.62 -6.30 -13.40
CA LEU A 98 -2.05 -6.12 -14.80
C LEU A 98 -1.20 -6.94 -15.77
N LEU A 99 0.12 -6.85 -15.66
CA LEU A 99 1.03 -7.64 -16.50
C LEU A 99 0.86 -9.15 -16.24
N GLY A 100 0.69 -9.55 -14.98
CA GLY A 100 0.40 -10.94 -14.62
C GLY A 100 -0.90 -11.49 -15.20
N LEU A 101 -1.90 -10.62 -15.46
CA LEU A 101 -3.15 -10.98 -16.13
C LEU A 101 -3.02 -11.02 -17.65
N ILE A 102 -2.17 -10.18 -18.24
CA ILE A 102 -1.97 -10.09 -19.71
C ILE A 102 -1.05 -11.20 -20.23
N VAL A 103 0.00 -11.54 -19.47
CA VAL A 103 1.03 -12.51 -19.89
C VAL A 103 0.63 -13.95 -19.58
N ARG A 104 -0.40 -14.16 -18.75
CA ARG A 104 -1.01 -15.46 -18.51
C ARG A 104 -1.82 -15.94 -19.70
#